data_AF-A0A2I8AFL1-F1
#
_entry.id   AF-A0A2I8AFL1-F1
#
_cell.length_a   1.000
_cell.length_b   1.000
_cell.length_c   1.000
_cell.angle_alpha   90.00
_cell.angle_beta   90.00
_cell.angle_gamma   90.00
#
_symmetry.space_group_name_H-M   'P 1'
#
loop_
_entity.id
_entity.type
_entity.pdbx_description
1 polymer ?
#
loop_
_entity_poly.entity_id
_entity_poly.type
_entity_poly.pdbx_seq_one_letter_code
_entity_poly.pdbx_strand_id
1 'polypeptide(L)'
;MKLKKLLGVLILFLLFSVSAVFVSATNAQPPFNFPGRNPRSFDFALIGDIPYDARQEIEFQKLIKDINKSLVSFVIHDGDFKSGSSLCSDELFYQRYREFNEFRHPLIYIFGDNEWTDCHRPAAGGFDSIERLAKLREIFTKSDRSLGRKTIKLNRQSDELAYSKFRENVYWTKNDILFAGIHVVGSNNNLGRNAANDLEYAERNAANLAWLKKAFATAKAKNYLGMVVIIHANPNNFSVPANAQQNGFSDFINTLKAELKEYSKPVMIVNGDTHYFRIDKPLNIDTPPNTVVTNFTRVETFGDPNVQWLRVTVDPKNPHLFEVNKEILPVE
;
A
#
# COMPACT_ATOMS: atom_id res chain seq x y z
N MET A 1 -2.79 97.36 0.77
CA MET A 1 -4.04 97.83 1.39
C MET A 1 -4.64 96.67 2.19
N LYS A 2 -4.73 96.84 3.51
CA LYS A 2 -5.53 96.11 4.52
C LYS A 2 -5.34 94.58 4.71
N LEU A 3 -4.51 94.29 5.70
CA LEU A 3 -4.64 93.22 6.71
C LEU A 3 -6.08 93.09 7.25
N LYS A 4 -6.55 91.85 7.50
CA LYS A 4 -7.20 91.46 8.76
C LYS A 4 -7.27 89.93 8.92
N LYS A 5 -6.77 89.49 10.08
CA LYS A 5 -6.75 88.13 10.64
C LYS A 5 -8.16 87.70 11.12
N LEU A 6 -8.46 86.40 11.16
CA LEU A 6 -8.57 85.60 12.40
C LEU A 6 -9.06 84.15 12.14
N LEU A 7 -8.32 83.19 12.71
CA LEU A 7 -8.77 82.02 13.50
C LEU A 7 -9.74 81.02 12.83
N GLY A 8 -9.52 79.72 12.80
CA GLY A 8 -8.57 78.83 13.46
C GLY A 8 -9.21 77.42 13.40
N VAL A 9 -8.38 76.38 13.32
CA VAL A 9 -8.57 75.00 13.80
C VAL A 9 -7.52 74.17 13.06
N LEU A 10 -6.49 73.81 13.83
CA LEU A 10 -5.40 72.95 13.43
C LEU A 10 -5.92 71.49 13.54
N ILE A 11 -6.20 70.84 12.41
CA ILE A 11 -6.45 69.38 12.40
C ILE A 11 -5.11 68.69 12.18
N LEU A 12 -4.58 68.14 13.26
CA LEU A 12 -3.43 67.26 13.29
C LEU A 12 -3.84 65.92 12.64
N PHE A 13 -3.45 65.67 11.40
CA PHE A 13 -3.59 64.36 10.78
C PHE A 13 -2.59 63.38 11.42
N LEU A 14 -3.05 62.63 12.41
CA LEU A 14 -2.37 61.41 12.88
C LEU A 14 -2.49 60.34 11.79
N LEU A 15 -1.42 60.14 11.03
CA LEU A 15 -1.20 58.95 10.22
C LEU A 15 -0.98 57.75 11.15
N PHE A 16 -2.05 57.01 11.46
CA PHE A 16 -1.93 55.66 11.99
C PHE A 16 -1.50 54.73 10.86
N SER A 17 -0.19 54.51 10.72
CA SER A 17 0.35 53.40 9.95
C SER A 17 0.06 52.10 10.70
N VAL A 18 -1.03 51.41 10.34
CA VAL A 18 -1.31 50.05 10.81
C VAL A 18 -0.41 49.10 10.02
N SER A 19 0.77 48.81 10.57
CA SER A 19 1.61 47.71 10.11
C SER A 19 0.93 46.39 10.49
N ALA A 20 0.16 45.82 9.57
CA ALA A 20 -0.38 44.47 9.71
C ALA A 20 0.77 43.46 9.58
N VAL A 21 1.38 43.10 10.70
CA VAL A 21 2.28 41.95 10.77
C VAL A 21 1.41 40.70 10.68
N PHE A 22 1.35 40.09 9.50
CA PHE A 22 0.84 38.73 9.35
C PHE A 22 1.85 37.78 10.02
N VAL A 23 1.65 37.50 11.30
CA VAL A 23 2.24 36.33 11.93
C VAL A 23 1.53 35.12 11.33
N SER A 24 2.15 34.46 10.36
CA SER A 24 1.75 33.10 9.97
C SER A 24 1.93 32.20 11.18
N ALA A 25 0.88 32.04 11.97
CA ALA A 25 0.80 31.01 12.99
C ALA A 25 0.71 29.65 12.26
N THR A 26 1.86 29.11 11.85
CA THR A 26 2.00 27.68 11.61
C THR A 26 1.87 26.99 12.96
N ASN A 27 0.63 26.81 13.43
CA ASN A 27 0.32 25.84 14.46
C ASN A 27 0.47 24.45 13.83
N ALA A 28 1.71 24.04 13.58
CA ALA A 28 2.04 22.63 13.54
C ALA A 28 1.73 22.12 14.94
N GLN A 29 0.57 21.47 15.11
CA GLN A 29 0.29 20.75 16.34
C GLN A 29 1.49 19.82 16.59
N PRO A 30 2.11 19.88 17.79
CA PRO A 30 3.16 18.94 18.12
C PRO A 30 2.61 17.53 17.93
N PRO A 31 3.40 16.57 17.41
CA PRO A 31 2.95 15.19 17.29
C PRO A 31 2.43 14.76 18.67
N PHE A 32 1.22 14.21 18.71
CA PHE A 32 0.63 13.68 19.93
C PHE A 32 1.57 12.62 20.50
N ASN A 33 2.38 13.02 21.47
CA ASN A 33 3.31 12.15 22.14
C ASN A 33 2.53 11.53 23.30
N PHE A 34 1.94 10.36 23.07
CA PHE A 34 1.32 9.59 24.15
C PHE A 34 2.42 9.27 25.18
N PRO A 35 2.30 9.75 26.44
CA PRO A 35 3.30 9.47 27.46
C PRO A 35 3.56 7.96 27.55
N GLY A 36 4.77 7.52 27.26
CA GLY A 36 5.18 6.11 27.26
C GLY A 36 5.32 5.44 25.89
N ARG A 37 4.76 6.00 24.81
CA ARG A 37 4.94 5.46 23.45
C ARG A 37 6.34 5.81 22.92
N ASN A 38 7.05 4.84 22.38
CA ASN A 38 8.37 5.08 21.78
C ASN A 38 8.20 6.04 20.58
N PRO A 39 9.02 7.12 20.44
CA PRO A 39 8.90 8.07 19.33
C PRO A 39 9.04 7.43 17.93
N ARG A 40 9.67 6.25 17.85
CA ARG A 40 9.76 5.47 16.62
C ARG A 40 8.55 4.56 16.37
N SER A 41 7.64 4.39 17.33
CA SER A 41 6.42 3.62 17.12
C SER A 41 5.44 4.37 16.24
N PHE A 42 4.71 3.65 15.40
CA PHE A 42 3.67 4.19 14.56
C PHE A 42 2.70 3.09 14.14
N ASP A 43 1.51 3.49 13.68
CA ASP A 43 0.50 2.58 13.18
C ASP A 43 0.33 2.76 11.67
N PHE A 44 -0.01 1.69 10.96
CA PHE A 44 -0.51 1.73 9.59
C PHE A 44 -1.74 0.83 9.43
N ALA A 45 -2.58 1.14 8.45
CA ALA A 45 -3.78 0.36 8.14
C ALA A 45 -3.51 -0.59 6.97
N LEU A 46 -4.04 -1.80 7.04
CA LEU A 46 -4.08 -2.77 5.94
C LEU A 46 -5.52 -3.07 5.53
N ILE A 47 -5.76 -3.07 4.23
CA ILE A 47 -7.02 -3.45 3.56
C ILE A 47 -6.70 -4.17 2.24
N GLY A 48 -7.67 -4.92 1.72
CA GLY A 48 -7.53 -5.74 0.52
C GLY A 48 -8.87 -6.35 0.11
N ASP A 49 -8.98 -6.80 -1.14
CA ASP A 49 -10.09 -7.63 -1.64
C ASP A 49 -11.49 -7.00 -1.43
N ILE A 50 -11.59 -5.67 -1.47
CA ILE A 50 -12.81 -4.90 -1.23
C ILE A 50 -12.77 -3.57 -2.01
N PRO A 51 -13.91 -3.03 -2.46
CA PRO A 51 -15.26 -3.60 -2.40
C PRO A 51 -15.61 -4.49 -3.61
N TYR A 52 -16.29 -5.62 -3.39
CA TYR A 52 -16.63 -6.57 -4.46
C TYR A 52 -18.06 -6.45 -5.01
N ASP A 53 -18.97 -5.90 -4.20
CA ASP A 53 -20.39 -5.78 -4.54
C ASP A 53 -20.96 -4.42 -4.07
N ALA A 54 -22.20 -4.12 -4.46
CA ALA A 54 -22.84 -2.84 -4.15
C ALA A 54 -23.03 -2.59 -2.63
N ARG A 55 -23.21 -3.64 -1.82
CA ARG A 55 -23.26 -3.51 -0.36
C ARG A 55 -21.88 -3.11 0.15
N GLN A 56 -20.83 -3.76 -0.34
CA GLN A 56 -19.46 -3.44 0.04
C GLN A 56 -19.04 -2.05 -0.38
N GLU A 57 -19.55 -1.51 -1.50
CA GLU A 57 -19.28 -0.11 -1.86
C GLU A 57 -19.77 0.86 -0.76
N ILE A 58 -20.94 0.59 -0.17
CA ILE A 58 -21.47 1.37 0.96
C ILE A 58 -20.60 1.19 2.21
N GLU A 59 -20.22 -0.05 2.53
CA GLU A 59 -19.38 -0.35 3.68
C GLU A 59 -17.97 0.23 3.53
N PHE A 60 -17.43 0.25 2.32
CA PHE A 60 -16.11 0.79 2.01
C PHE A 60 -16.06 2.30 2.30
N GLN A 61 -17.16 3.02 2.01
CA GLN A 61 -17.31 4.42 2.42
C GLN A 61 -17.30 4.61 3.94
N LYS A 62 -17.84 3.64 4.71
CA LYS A 62 -17.75 3.66 6.18
C LYS A 62 -16.34 3.36 6.63
N LEU A 63 -15.66 2.38 6.02
CA LEU A 63 -14.27 2.03 6.29
C LEU A 63 -13.32 3.21 6.03
N ILE A 64 -13.48 3.93 4.91
CA ILE A 64 -12.72 5.15 4.63
C ILE A 64 -12.90 6.17 5.75
N LYS A 65 -14.15 6.40 6.21
CA LYS A 65 -14.45 7.35 7.30
C LYS A 65 -13.84 6.91 8.62
N ASP A 66 -13.83 5.61 8.92
CA ASP A 66 -13.26 5.06 10.14
C ASP A 66 -11.74 5.20 10.18
N ILE A 67 -11.05 4.77 9.11
CA ILE A 67 -9.60 4.95 8.96
C ILE A 67 -9.22 6.44 9.00
N ASN A 68 -10.03 7.32 8.39
CA ASN A 68 -9.80 8.78 8.40
C ASN A 68 -9.94 9.44 9.79
N LYS A 69 -10.54 8.76 10.76
CA LYS A 69 -10.58 9.17 12.18
C LYS A 69 -9.43 8.57 12.99
N SER A 70 -8.80 7.51 12.47
CA SER A 70 -7.72 6.80 13.14
C SER A 70 -6.37 7.50 13.00
N LEU A 71 -5.52 7.33 14.01
CA LEU A 71 -4.14 7.82 13.98
C LEU A 71 -3.20 6.81 13.29
N VAL A 72 -3.29 6.72 11.97
CA VAL A 72 -2.39 5.90 11.14
C VAL A 72 -1.46 6.77 10.28
N SER A 73 -0.25 6.29 10.03
CA SER A 73 0.75 6.97 9.19
C SER A 73 0.42 6.89 7.71
N PHE A 74 -0.16 5.77 7.28
CA PHE A 74 -0.59 5.49 5.92
C PHE A 74 -1.52 4.26 5.90
N VAL A 75 -2.16 4.04 4.77
CA VAL A 75 -3.00 2.89 4.42
C VAL A 75 -2.31 2.11 3.31
N ILE A 76 -2.34 0.78 3.39
CA ILE A 76 -1.93 -0.10 2.30
C ILE A 76 -3.17 -0.86 1.84
N HIS A 77 -3.45 -0.79 0.55
CA HIS A 77 -4.39 -1.66 -0.15
C HIS A 77 -3.58 -2.67 -0.96
N ASP A 78 -3.65 -3.95 -0.60
CA ASP A 78 -2.76 -4.98 -1.15
C ASP A 78 -3.28 -5.66 -2.42
N GLY A 79 -4.52 -5.40 -2.82
CA GLY A 79 -5.01 -5.67 -4.17
C GLY A 79 -6.51 -5.90 -4.19
N ASP A 80 -7.04 -6.12 -5.39
CA ASP A 80 -8.44 -6.40 -5.68
C ASP A 80 -9.43 -5.36 -5.15
N PHE A 81 -9.52 -4.21 -5.82
CA PHE A 81 -10.56 -3.21 -5.52
C PHE A 81 -11.94 -3.54 -6.14
N LYS A 82 -12.08 -4.70 -6.77
CA LYS A 82 -13.29 -5.20 -7.44
C LYS A 82 -13.29 -6.72 -7.42
N SER A 83 -14.46 -7.34 -7.51
CA SER A 83 -14.55 -8.80 -7.68
C SER A 83 -14.06 -9.24 -9.05
N GLY A 84 -13.69 -10.51 -9.19
CA GLY A 84 -13.34 -11.12 -10.49
C GLY A 84 -14.49 -11.22 -11.50
N SER A 85 -15.69 -10.78 -11.14
CA SER A 85 -16.87 -10.74 -12.02
C SER A 85 -17.41 -9.34 -12.27
N SER A 86 -16.93 -8.31 -11.57
CA SER A 86 -17.29 -6.92 -11.86
C SER A 86 -16.60 -6.45 -13.15
N LEU A 87 -17.26 -5.58 -13.92
CA LEU A 87 -16.71 -5.07 -15.19
C LEU A 87 -15.35 -4.40 -15.00
N CYS A 88 -14.36 -4.74 -15.82
CA CYS A 88 -13.07 -4.03 -15.86
C CYS A 88 -13.12 -2.75 -16.70
N SER A 89 -14.16 -1.92 -16.51
CA SER A 89 -14.31 -0.68 -17.27
C SER A 89 -13.38 0.42 -16.77
N ASP A 90 -12.98 1.33 -17.66
CA ASP A 90 -12.24 2.54 -17.30
C ASP A 90 -13.02 3.36 -16.24
N GLU A 91 -14.35 3.40 -16.35
CA GLU A 91 -15.22 4.10 -15.40
C GLU A 91 -15.05 3.57 -13.97
N LEU A 92 -15.04 2.24 -13.80
CA LEU A 92 -14.82 1.62 -12.50
C LEU A 92 -13.42 1.95 -11.96
N PHE A 93 -12.39 1.87 -12.79
CA PHE A 93 -11.01 2.16 -12.33
C PHE A 93 -10.85 3.62 -11.90
N TYR A 94 -11.44 4.56 -12.65
CA TYR A 94 -11.45 5.97 -12.27
C TYR A 94 -12.32 6.23 -11.03
N GLN A 95 -13.41 5.49 -10.82
CA GLN A 95 -14.18 5.55 -9.59
C GLN A 95 -13.35 5.13 -8.38
N ARG A 96 -12.69 3.96 -8.45
CA ARG A 96 -11.81 3.45 -7.39
C ARG A 96 -10.63 4.39 -7.11
N TYR A 97 -10.05 4.97 -8.16
CA TYR A 97 -9.03 6.02 -8.03
C TYR A 97 -9.53 7.24 -7.24
N ARG A 98 -10.77 7.71 -7.49
CA ARG A 98 -11.35 8.82 -6.74
C ARG A 98 -11.57 8.45 -5.27
N GLU A 99 -12.14 7.27 -5.00
CA GLU A 99 -12.38 6.76 -3.64
C GLU A 99 -11.07 6.60 -2.85
N PHE A 100 -10.02 6.07 -3.47
CA PHE A 100 -8.69 5.98 -2.85
C PHE A 100 -8.08 7.35 -2.50
N ASN A 101 -8.47 8.40 -3.23
CA ASN A 101 -8.07 9.77 -2.91
C ASN A 101 -8.96 10.45 -1.85
N GLU A 102 -9.99 9.78 -1.34
CA GLU A 102 -10.78 10.27 -0.20
C GLU A 102 -10.10 10.02 1.14
N PHE A 103 -9.18 9.06 1.22
CA PHE A 103 -8.35 8.85 2.40
C PHE A 103 -7.56 10.12 2.75
N ARG A 104 -7.66 10.56 4.01
CA ARG A 104 -6.89 11.69 4.57
C ARG A 104 -5.42 11.35 4.75
N HIS A 105 -5.11 10.06 4.85
CA HIS A 105 -3.78 9.50 5.00
C HIS A 105 -3.22 9.14 3.61
N PRO A 106 -1.89 9.03 3.46
CA PRO A 106 -1.29 8.40 2.29
C PRO A 106 -1.84 7.00 2.09
N LEU A 107 -2.25 6.67 0.86
CA LEU A 107 -2.67 5.34 0.46
C LEU A 107 -1.70 4.78 -0.58
N ILE A 108 -1.13 3.62 -0.27
CA ILE A 108 -0.31 2.84 -1.19
C ILE A 108 -1.17 1.68 -1.68
N TYR A 109 -1.32 1.56 -3.01
CA TYR A 109 -2.10 0.52 -3.65
C TYR A 109 -1.17 -0.39 -4.45
N ILE A 110 -1.28 -1.69 -4.21
CA ILE A 110 -0.65 -2.77 -4.98
C ILE A 110 -1.75 -3.47 -5.77
N PHE A 111 -1.48 -3.81 -7.03
CA PHE A 111 -2.48 -4.40 -7.92
C PHE A 111 -2.74 -5.85 -7.54
N GLY A 112 -4.00 -6.29 -7.64
CA GLY A 112 -4.39 -7.69 -7.58
C GLY A 112 -4.68 -8.27 -8.95
N ASP A 113 -5.25 -9.47 -9.03
CA ASP A 113 -5.62 -10.10 -10.30
C ASP A 113 -6.96 -9.60 -10.83
N ASN A 114 -7.90 -9.24 -9.96
CA ASN A 114 -9.26 -8.92 -10.38
C ASN A 114 -9.31 -7.72 -11.31
N GLU A 115 -8.36 -6.78 -11.23
CA GLU A 115 -8.39 -5.54 -12.00
C GLU A 115 -7.63 -5.61 -13.32
N TRP A 116 -7.03 -6.75 -13.66
CA TRP A 116 -6.43 -6.94 -14.98
C TRP A 116 -6.35 -8.38 -15.45
N THR A 117 -5.75 -9.31 -14.67
CA THR A 117 -5.62 -10.68 -15.15
C THR A 117 -7.01 -11.30 -15.30
N ASP A 118 -7.96 -11.09 -14.40
CA ASP A 118 -9.29 -11.70 -14.51
C ASP A 118 -10.24 -11.01 -15.48
N CYS A 119 -9.83 -9.88 -16.06
CA CYS A 119 -10.69 -9.12 -16.96
C CYS A 119 -11.07 -9.85 -18.25
N HIS A 120 -10.34 -10.92 -18.61
CA HIS A 120 -10.68 -11.81 -19.72
C HIS A 120 -11.98 -12.60 -19.50
N ARG A 121 -12.45 -12.70 -18.25
CA ARG A 121 -13.68 -13.43 -17.92
C ARG A 121 -14.88 -12.74 -18.58
N PRO A 122 -15.84 -13.49 -19.16
CA PRO A 122 -17.03 -12.89 -19.75
C PRO A 122 -17.81 -11.98 -18.80
N ALA A 123 -17.93 -12.36 -17.52
CA ALA A 123 -18.60 -11.54 -16.50
C ALA A 123 -17.89 -10.20 -16.25
N ALA A 124 -16.56 -10.18 -16.33
CA ALA A 124 -15.74 -8.97 -16.21
C ALA A 124 -15.70 -8.12 -17.49
N GLY A 125 -16.41 -8.54 -18.54
CA GLY A 125 -16.52 -7.84 -19.83
C GLY A 125 -15.61 -8.38 -20.94
N GLY A 126 -14.82 -9.43 -20.68
CA GLY A 126 -13.99 -10.08 -21.71
C GLY A 126 -12.87 -9.19 -22.27
N PHE A 127 -12.31 -8.32 -21.45
CA PHE A 127 -11.22 -7.40 -21.85
C PHE A 127 -9.89 -8.14 -22.00
N ASP A 128 -8.97 -7.55 -22.77
CA ASP A 128 -7.58 -7.99 -22.84
C ASP A 128 -6.82 -7.63 -21.54
N SER A 129 -6.22 -8.62 -20.89
CA SER A 129 -5.54 -8.42 -19.60
C SER A 129 -4.31 -7.51 -19.67
N ILE A 130 -3.55 -7.54 -20.77
CA ILE A 130 -2.33 -6.73 -20.91
C ILE A 130 -2.72 -5.27 -21.13
N GLU A 131 -3.78 -5.03 -21.90
CA GLU A 131 -4.35 -3.70 -22.06
C GLU A 131 -4.90 -3.16 -20.73
N ARG A 132 -5.63 -3.97 -19.96
CA ARG A 132 -6.11 -3.56 -18.62
C ARG A 132 -4.96 -3.28 -17.66
N LEU A 133 -3.87 -4.04 -17.68
CA LEU A 133 -2.66 -3.73 -16.91
C LEU A 133 -2.04 -2.39 -17.32
N ALA A 134 -1.98 -2.09 -18.62
CA ALA A 134 -1.51 -0.79 -19.09
C ALA A 134 -2.41 0.35 -18.58
N LYS A 135 -3.73 0.15 -18.57
CA LYS A 135 -4.70 1.11 -18.01
C LYS A 135 -4.51 1.32 -16.51
N LEU A 136 -4.28 0.26 -15.72
CA LEU A 136 -3.98 0.40 -14.29
C LEU A 136 -2.71 1.23 -14.05
N ARG A 137 -1.63 0.96 -14.81
CA ARG A 137 -0.39 1.75 -14.73
C ARG A 137 -0.63 3.21 -15.08
N GLU A 138 -1.39 3.49 -16.15
CA GLU A 138 -1.76 4.85 -16.58
C GLU A 138 -2.44 5.64 -15.45
N ILE A 139 -3.40 5.03 -14.76
CA ILE A 139 -4.22 5.68 -13.73
C ILE A 139 -3.47 5.79 -12.39
N PHE A 140 -2.92 4.68 -11.90
CA PHE A 140 -2.47 4.55 -10.51
C PHE A 140 -0.97 4.80 -10.31
N THR A 141 -0.15 4.81 -11.38
CA THR A 141 1.31 4.94 -11.27
C THR A 141 1.90 6.19 -11.92
N LYS A 142 1.04 7.12 -12.34
CA LYS A 142 1.43 8.35 -13.07
C LYS A 142 2.45 9.23 -12.33
N SER A 143 2.42 9.24 -11.00
CA SER A 143 3.28 10.07 -10.15
C SER A 143 4.21 9.21 -9.29
N ASP A 144 5.32 9.77 -8.79
CA ASP A 144 6.20 9.11 -7.80
C ASP A 144 5.72 9.32 -6.36
N ARG A 145 4.44 9.66 -6.20
CA ARG A 145 3.77 9.85 -4.92
C ARG A 145 2.63 8.85 -4.75
N SER A 146 2.35 8.49 -3.51
CA SER A 146 1.19 7.67 -3.14
C SER A 146 -0.13 8.38 -3.45
N LEU A 147 -1.25 7.65 -3.35
CA LEU A 147 -2.61 8.20 -3.39
C LEU A 147 -2.98 8.81 -2.02
N GLY A 148 -4.20 9.32 -1.93
CA GLY A 148 -4.75 9.96 -0.73
C GLY A 148 -4.54 11.47 -0.72
N ARG A 149 -5.27 12.18 0.15
CA ARG A 149 -5.20 13.65 0.26
C ARG A 149 -3.84 14.13 0.77
N LYS A 150 -3.21 13.35 1.65
CA LYS A 150 -1.79 13.47 2.00
C LYS A 150 -1.06 12.38 1.27
N THR A 151 0.13 12.66 0.78
CA THR A 151 0.91 11.70 -0.01
C THR A 151 2.32 11.59 0.51
N ILE A 152 2.94 10.42 0.34
CA ILE A 152 4.38 10.20 0.55
C ILE A 152 5.08 9.98 -0.78
N LYS A 153 6.38 10.25 -0.84
CA LYS A 153 7.20 9.87 -1.99
C LYS A 153 7.43 8.36 -1.95
N LEU A 154 7.25 7.71 -3.10
CA LEU A 154 7.56 6.31 -3.31
C LEU A 154 8.82 6.22 -4.19
N ASN A 155 9.73 5.31 -3.85
CA ASN A 155 10.80 4.93 -4.77
C ASN A 155 10.22 3.85 -5.67
N ARG A 156 10.33 4.01 -6.99
CA ARG A 156 9.74 3.08 -7.96
C ARG A 156 10.84 2.26 -8.61
N GLN A 157 10.56 1.00 -8.92
CA GLN A 157 11.52 0.17 -9.66
C GLN A 157 11.84 0.77 -11.03
N SER A 158 10.90 1.48 -11.63
CA SER A 158 11.08 2.19 -12.90
C SER A 158 12.19 3.26 -12.90
N ASP A 159 12.70 3.67 -11.74
CA ASP A 159 13.85 4.57 -11.65
C ASP A 159 15.15 3.86 -12.10
N GLU A 160 15.14 2.52 -12.17
CA GLU A 160 16.17 1.71 -12.79
C GLU A 160 15.91 1.53 -14.28
N LEU A 161 16.88 1.92 -15.11
CA LEU A 161 16.74 1.90 -16.57
C LEU A 161 16.31 0.51 -17.11
N ALA A 162 16.86 -0.56 -16.54
CA ALA A 162 16.55 -1.95 -16.91
C ALA A 162 15.09 -2.36 -16.61
N TYR A 163 14.39 -1.63 -15.73
CA TYR A 163 13.05 -1.95 -15.25
C TYR A 163 12.07 -0.78 -15.41
N SER A 164 12.33 0.12 -16.36
CA SER A 164 11.56 1.36 -16.59
C SER A 164 10.04 1.16 -16.79
N LYS A 165 9.60 -0.05 -17.21
CA LYS A 165 8.18 -0.42 -17.35
C LYS A 165 7.45 -0.65 -16.02
N PHE A 166 8.16 -1.05 -14.96
CA PHE A 166 7.59 -1.58 -13.72
C PHE A 166 7.41 -0.48 -12.68
N ARG A 167 6.50 0.44 -12.95
CA ARG A 167 6.23 1.58 -12.06
C ARG A 167 5.51 1.16 -10.79
N GLU A 168 4.69 0.12 -10.85
CA GLU A 168 3.86 -0.38 -9.76
C GLU A 168 4.66 -1.02 -8.61
N ASN A 169 5.88 -1.49 -8.88
CA ASN A 169 6.80 -1.95 -7.86
C ASN A 169 7.41 -0.76 -7.12
N VAL A 170 7.20 -0.71 -5.81
CA VAL A 170 7.57 0.44 -4.98
C VAL A 170 8.24 0.03 -3.69
N TYR A 171 9.06 0.92 -3.13
CA TYR A 171 9.47 0.85 -1.73
C TYR A 171 9.47 2.23 -1.09
N TRP A 172 9.25 2.26 0.21
CA TRP A 172 9.39 3.43 1.06
C TRP A 172 9.86 3.02 2.45
N THR A 173 10.19 4.00 3.28
CA THR A 173 10.68 3.74 4.64
C THR A 173 9.95 4.61 5.63
N LYS A 174 9.76 4.08 6.84
CA LYS A 174 9.18 4.81 7.97
C LYS A 174 9.80 4.29 9.26
N ASN A 175 10.40 5.20 10.04
CA ASN A 175 10.98 4.92 11.36
C ASN A 175 11.81 3.61 11.41
N ASP A 176 12.79 3.50 10.49
CA ASP A 176 13.68 2.34 10.35
C ASP A 176 13.02 1.01 9.91
N ILE A 177 11.81 1.06 9.35
CA ILE A 177 11.16 -0.06 8.66
C ILE A 177 11.15 0.19 7.17
N LEU A 178 11.52 -0.82 6.37
CA LEU A 178 11.37 -0.80 4.92
C LEU A 178 10.06 -1.49 4.51
N PHE A 179 9.32 -0.87 3.61
CA PHE A 179 8.12 -1.44 3.01
C PHE A 179 8.38 -1.63 1.52
N ALA A 180 8.08 -2.81 0.99
CA ALA A 180 8.27 -3.15 -0.42
C ALA A 180 6.98 -3.73 -1.00
N GLY A 181 6.34 -2.98 -1.90
CA GLY A 181 5.23 -3.46 -2.72
C GLY A 181 5.76 -4.14 -3.97
N ILE A 182 5.32 -5.36 -4.21
CA ILE A 182 5.77 -6.20 -5.33
C ILE A 182 4.54 -6.74 -6.05
N HIS A 183 4.50 -6.55 -7.37
CA HIS A 183 3.36 -6.88 -8.20
C HIS A 183 3.27 -8.39 -8.47
N VAL A 184 2.97 -9.17 -7.44
CA VAL A 184 2.69 -10.61 -7.49
C VAL A 184 1.19 -10.79 -7.19
N VAL A 185 0.45 -11.30 -8.16
CA VAL A 185 -1.02 -11.34 -8.15
C VAL A 185 -1.53 -12.78 -8.17
N GLY A 186 -2.80 -13.00 -7.83
CA GLY A 186 -3.45 -14.30 -7.93
C GLY A 186 -3.53 -14.81 -9.37
N SER A 187 -4.45 -15.73 -9.63
CA SER A 187 -4.63 -16.29 -10.97
C SER A 187 -3.33 -16.83 -11.61
N ASN A 188 -2.58 -17.62 -10.82
CA ASN A 188 -1.27 -18.19 -11.17
C ASN A 188 -0.24 -17.12 -11.62
N ASN A 189 -0.32 -15.92 -11.06
CA ASN A 189 0.54 -14.80 -11.40
C ASN A 189 0.51 -14.45 -12.90
N ASN A 190 -0.60 -14.73 -13.59
CA ASN A 190 -0.79 -14.61 -15.04
C ASN A 190 -0.07 -15.65 -15.93
N LEU A 191 0.52 -16.70 -15.35
CA LEU A 191 1.17 -17.79 -16.10
C LEU A 191 0.16 -18.85 -16.58
N GLY A 192 0.29 -19.28 -17.83
CA GLY A 192 -0.35 -20.47 -18.41
C GLY A 192 -1.64 -20.20 -19.19
N ARG A 193 -2.00 -18.92 -19.41
CA ARG A 193 -3.24 -18.56 -20.11
C ARG A 193 -3.10 -18.58 -21.63
N ASN A 194 -2.09 -17.88 -22.15
CA ASN A 194 -1.73 -17.81 -23.56
C ASN A 194 -0.33 -17.19 -23.70
N ALA A 195 0.25 -17.30 -24.89
CA ALA A 195 1.63 -16.86 -25.15
C ALA A 195 1.90 -15.38 -24.80
N ALA A 196 0.94 -14.48 -25.03
CA ALA A 196 1.12 -13.06 -24.70
C ALA A 196 1.17 -12.83 -23.19
N ASN A 197 0.30 -13.50 -22.43
CA ASN A 197 0.28 -13.41 -20.96
C ASN A 197 1.50 -14.11 -20.34
N ASP A 198 1.98 -15.20 -20.93
CA ASP A 198 3.19 -15.88 -20.48
C ASP A 198 4.45 -15.00 -20.68
N LEU A 199 4.51 -14.24 -21.78
CA LEU A 199 5.58 -13.25 -22.01
C LEU A 199 5.51 -12.10 -21.00
N GLU A 200 4.31 -11.59 -20.71
CA GLU A 200 4.10 -10.58 -19.66
C GLU A 200 4.56 -11.10 -18.30
N TYR A 201 4.12 -12.30 -17.92
CA TYR A 201 4.53 -12.96 -16.69
C TYR A 201 6.05 -13.10 -16.61
N ALA A 202 6.70 -13.61 -17.66
CA ALA A 202 8.14 -13.82 -17.65
C ALA A 202 8.92 -12.51 -17.42
N GLU A 203 8.53 -11.43 -18.12
CA GLU A 203 9.17 -10.11 -17.97
C GLU A 203 8.92 -9.52 -16.57
N ARG A 204 7.66 -9.53 -16.10
CA ARG A 204 7.29 -8.99 -14.78
C ARG A 204 7.86 -9.80 -13.63
N ASN A 205 7.84 -11.13 -13.71
CA ASN A 205 8.39 -11.98 -12.67
C ASN A 205 9.90 -11.72 -12.53
N ALA A 206 10.66 -11.64 -13.63
CA ALA A 206 12.08 -11.30 -13.57
C ALA A 206 12.33 -9.94 -12.88
N ALA A 207 11.51 -8.92 -13.16
CA ALA A 207 11.57 -7.64 -12.49
C ALA A 207 11.21 -7.74 -10.99
N ASN A 208 10.15 -8.46 -10.63
CA ASN A 208 9.73 -8.66 -9.24
C ASN A 208 10.81 -9.34 -8.40
N LEU A 209 11.47 -10.38 -8.94
CA LEU A 209 12.56 -11.07 -8.24
C LEU A 209 13.75 -10.14 -7.98
N ALA A 210 14.11 -9.32 -8.97
CA ALA A 210 15.17 -8.32 -8.80
C ALA A 210 14.80 -7.27 -7.75
N TRP A 211 13.54 -6.82 -7.74
CA TRP A 211 13.04 -5.86 -6.75
C TRP A 211 13.04 -6.42 -5.33
N LEU A 212 12.59 -7.68 -5.17
CA LEU A 212 12.63 -8.39 -3.89
C LEU A 212 14.04 -8.47 -3.32
N LYS A 213 15.00 -8.95 -4.12
CA LYS A 213 16.42 -9.03 -3.74
C LYS A 213 16.98 -7.66 -3.37
N LYS A 214 16.66 -6.63 -4.16
CA LYS A 214 17.08 -5.24 -3.87
C LYS A 214 16.50 -4.71 -2.57
N ALA A 215 15.24 -4.99 -2.26
CA ALA A 215 14.60 -4.57 -1.01
C ALA A 215 15.31 -5.19 0.20
N PHE A 216 15.59 -6.49 0.18
CA PHE A 216 16.34 -7.18 1.22
C PHE A 216 17.79 -6.68 1.32
N ALA A 217 18.49 -6.51 0.21
CA ALA A 217 19.84 -5.95 0.19
C ALA A 217 19.88 -4.53 0.78
N THR A 218 18.88 -3.71 0.46
CA THR A 218 18.73 -2.36 1.03
C THR A 218 18.49 -2.42 2.52
N ALA A 219 17.62 -3.33 2.98
CA ALA A 219 17.33 -3.50 4.40
C ALA A 219 18.54 -4.01 5.20
N LYS A 220 19.34 -4.92 4.63
CA LYS A 220 20.63 -5.37 5.17
C LYS A 220 21.61 -4.19 5.25
N ALA A 221 21.84 -3.48 4.15
CA ALA A 221 22.83 -2.41 4.07
C ALA A 221 22.51 -1.20 4.96
N LYS A 222 21.22 -0.89 5.15
CA LYS A 222 20.77 0.20 6.03
C LYS A 222 20.51 -0.23 7.48
N ASN A 223 20.64 -1.53 7.77
CA ASN A 223 20.38 -2.12 9.09
C ASN A 223 19.00 -1.72 9.64
N TYR A 224 17.96 -1.83 8.80
CA TYR A 224 16.59 -1.56 9.23
C TYR A 224 16.14 -2.53 10.35
N LEU A 225 15.24 -2.05 11.20
CA LEU A 225 14.72 -2.82 12.33
C LEU A 225 13.87 -4.01 11.89
N GLY A 226 13.26 -3.92 10.72
CA GLY A 226 12.51 -4.98 10.05
C GLY A 226 12.00 -4.50 8.69
N MET A 227 11.25 -5.35 8.01
CA MET A 227 10.62 -5.00 6.74
C MET A 227 9.24 -5.61 6.55
N VAL A 228 8.45 -4.98 5.69
CA VAL A 228 7.14 -5.45 5.25
C VAL A 228 7.19 -5.66 3.73
N VAL A 229 6.88 -6.87 3.27
CA VAL A 229 6.68 -7.20 1.86
C VAL A 229 5.18 -7.24 1.61
N ILE A 230 4.72 -6.58 0.56
CA ILE A 230 3.30 -6.51 0.19
C ILE A 230 3.15 -7.10 -1.20
N ILE A 231 2.32 -8.12 -1.31
CA ILE A 231 1.88 -8.75 -2.55
C ILE A 231 0.37 -8.89 -2.49
N HIS A 232 -0.30 -9.17 -3.60
CA HIS A 232 -1.71 -9.53 -3.56
C HIS A 232 -1.90 -11.03 -3.32
N ALA A 233 -1.22 -11.85 -4.14
CA ALA A 233 -1.43 -13.29 -4.19
C ALA A 233 -1.26 -14.00 -2.84
N ASN A 234 -1.94 -15.13 -2.66
CA ASN A 234 -1.57 -16.16 -1.70
C ASN A 234 -0.82 -17.30 -2.41
N PRO A 235 0.53 -17.25 -2.51
CA PRO A 235 1.32 -18.15 -3.36
C PRO A 235 1.42 -19.56 -2.75
N ASN A 236 0.37 -20.36 -2.86
CA ASN A 236 0.30 -21.76 -2.41
C ASN A 236 0.70 -21.96 -0.93
N ASN A 237 0.23 -21.12 -0.01
CA ASN A 237 0.69 -21.11 1.39
C ASN A 237 2.23 -21.01 1.53
N PHE A 238 2.89 -20.35 0.58
CA PHE A 238 4.34 -20.20 0.51
C PHE A 238 5.11 -21.53 0.39
N SER A 239 4.42 -22.58 -0.07
CA SER A 239 4.99 -23.89 -0.41
C SER A 239 4.97 -24.12 -1.92
N VAL A 240 6.01 -24.78 -2.44
CA VAL A 240 6.06 -25.23 -3.83
C VAL A 240 5.96 -26.75 -3.82
N PRO A 241 4.86 -27.35 -4.31
CA PRO A 241 4.79 -28.80 -4.48
C PRO A 241 5.84 -29.27 -5.48
N ALA A 242 6.48 -30.43 -5.21
CA ALA A 242 7.57 -30.97 -6.03
C ALA A 242 7.21 -31.22 -7.50
N ASN A 243 5.91 -31.38 -7.82
CA ASN A 243 5.40 -31.69 -9.16
C ASN A 243 4.64 -30.52 -9.82
N ALA A 244 4.80 -29.29 -9.33
CA ALA A 244 4.06 -28.14 -9.84
C ALA A 244 4.67 -27.61 -11.15
N GLN A 245 4.49 -28.34 -12.26
CA GLN A 245 4.72 -27.80 -13.59
C GLN A 245 3.83 -26.57 -13.80
N GLN A 246 4.37 -25.47 -14.32
CA GLN A 246 3.67 -24.21 -14.57
C GLN A 246 3.14 -23.45 -13.33
N ASN A 247 3.85 -23.54 -12.19
CA ASN A 247 3.53 -22.72 -11.02
C ASN A 247 4.16 -21.33 -11.12
N GLY A 248 3.32 -20.30 -11.33
CA GLY A 248 3.73 -18.90 -11.48
C GLY A 248 4.28 -18.24 -10.22
N PHE A 249 4.34 -18.97 -9.11
CA PHE A 249 4.83 -18.48 -7.82
C PHE A 249 6.16 -19.09 -7.40
N SER A 250 6.63 -20.16 -8.06
CA SER A 250 7.78 -20.93 -7.61
C SER A 250 9.04 -20.08 -7.44
N ASP A 251 9.35 -19.23 -8.42
CA ASP A 251 10.57 -18.40 -8.37
C ASP A 251 10.51 -17.36 -7.26
N PHE A 252 9.34 -16.75 -7.05
CA PHE A 252 9.13 -15.76 -6.00
C PHE A 252 9.27 -16.41 -4.62
N ILE A 253 8.59 -17.52 -4.40
CA ILE A 253 8.66 -18.29 -3.15
C ILE A 253 10.11 -18.70 -2.86
N ASN A 254 10.81 -19.26 -3.85
CA ASN A 254 12.21 -19.70 -3.67
C ASN A 254 13.15 -18.53 -3.39
N THR A 255 12.97 -17.39 -4.06
CA THR A 255 13.77 -16.19 -3.82
C THR A 255 13.49 -15.61 -2.43
N LEU A 256 12.23 -15.54 -2.01
CA LEU A 256 11.86 -15.08 -0.66
C LEU A 256 12.48 -15.96 0.42
N LYS A 257 12.44 -17.30 0.25
CA LYS A 257 13.08 -18.24 1.18
C LYS A 257 14.58 -18.03 1.28
N ALA A 258 15.25 -17.80 0.16
CA ALA A 258 16.68 -17.54 0.14
C ALA A 258 17.02 -16.26 0.92
N GLU A 259 16.28 -15.18 0.70
CA GLU A 259 16.49 -13.92 1.42
C GLU A 259 16.16 -14.02 2.92
N LEU A 260 15.10 -14.75 3.28
CA LEU A 260 14.73 -14.97 4.69
C LEU A 260 15.78 -15.77 5.47
N LYS A 261 16.52 -16.68 4.81
CA LYS A 261 17.63 -17.41 5.45
C LYS A 261 18.82 -16.50 5.80
N GLU A 262 18.99 -15.40 5.07
CA GLU A 262 20.12 -14.47 5.27
C GLU A 262 19.75 -13.21 6.06
N TYR A 263 18.46 -12.92 6.21
CA TYR A 263 17.98 -11.73 6.89
C TYR A 263 17.44 -12.09 8.27
N SER A 264 18.11 -11.65 9.34
CA SER A 264 17.80 -12.04 10.73
C SER A 264 16.78 -11.15 11.44
N LYS A 265 16.38 -10.02 10.83
CA LYS A 265 15.41 -9.09 11.42
C LYS A 265 13.96 -9.53 11.10
N PRO A 266 12.96 -9.05 11.84
CA PRO A 266 11.56 -9.35 11.56
C PRO A 266 11.14 -8.95 10.13
N VAL A 267 10.43 -9.86 9.46
CA VAL A 267 9.80 -9.68 8.16
C VAL A 267 8.31 -10.02 8.29
N MET A 268 7.46 -9.08 7.89
CA MET A 268 6.04 -9.33 7.66
C MET A 268 5.80 -9.45 6.16
N ILE A 269 5.04 -10.45 5.72
CA ILE A 269 4.41 -10.43 4.40
C ILE A 269 2.92 -10.14 4.56
N VAL A 270 2.41 -9.24 3.74
CA VAL A 270 0.99 -8.89 3.64
C VAL A 270 0.47 -9.40 2.31
N ASN A 271 -0.67 -10.09 2.34
CA ASN A 271 -1.37 -10.57 1.15
C ASN A 271 -2.89 -10.58 1.33
N GLY A 272 -3.59 -10.76 0.21
CA GLY A 272 -5.04 -10.93 0.11
C GLY A 272 -5.38 -12.25 -0.60
N ASP A 273 -6.22 -12.18 -1.64
CA ASP A 273 -6.56 -13.22 -2.63
C ASP A 273 -7.46 -14.35 -2.10
N THR A 274 -7.20 -14.91 -0.91
CA THR A 274 -8.04 -15.99 -0.35
C THR A 274 -9.16 -15.53 0.58
N HIS A 275 -9.27 -14.21 0.82
CA HIS A 275 -10.28 -13.55 1.65
C HIS A 275 -10.42 -14.09 3.08
N TYR A 276 -9.39 -14.77 3.59
CA TYR A 276 -9.41 -15.38 4.91
C TYR A 276 -8.40 -14.67 5.79
N PHE A 277 -8.89 -13.82 6.69
CA PHE A 277 -8.03 -13.18 7.69
C PHE A 277 -7.28 -14.25 8.50
N ARG A 278 -5.95 -14.22 8.42
CA ARG A 278 -5.06 -15.07 9.20
C ARG A 278 -3.72 -14.41 9.46
N ILE A 279 -3.12 -14.83 10.56
CA ILE A 279 -1.75 -14.49 10.92
C ILE A 279 -1.02 -15.79 11.17
N ASP A 280 -0.01 -16.10 10.35
CA ASP A 280 0.76 -17.33 10.48
C ASP A 280 2.16 -17.04 10.99
N LYS A 281 2.49 -17.66 12.12
CA LYS A 281 3.82 -17.62 12.73
C LYS A 281 4.01 -18.80 13.71
N PRO A 282 5.15 -19.51 13.68
CA PRO A 282 6.19 -19.43 12.66
C PRO A 282 5.72 -20.09 11.36
N LEU A 283 6.24 -19.65 10.23
CA LEU A 283 5.92 -20.27 8.94
C LEU A 283 6.94 -21.34 8.62
N ASN A 284 6.43 -22.52 8.25
CA ASN A 284 7.27 -23.51 7.61
C ASN A 284 7.30 -23.20 6.12
N ILE A 285 8.51 -23.04 5.61
CA ILE A 285 8.72 -22.69 4.21
C ILE A 285 9.02 -23.93 3.37
N ASP A 286 9.19 -25.12 3.94
CA ASP A 286 9.50 -26.32 3.17
C ASP A 286 8.31 -27.29 3.10
N THR A 287 8.36 -28.19 2.14
CA THR A 287 7.44 -29.35 2.09
C THR A 287 8.27 -30.58 1.66
N PRO A 288 8.47 -31.58 2.54
CA PRO A 288 7.94 -31.66 3.91
C PRO A 288 8.50 -30.59 4.86
N PRO A 289 7.83 -30.31 6.00
CA PRO A 289 8.11 -29.14 6.82
C PRO A 289 9.41 -29.31 7.62
N ASN A 290 10.53 -28.76 7.12
CA ASN A 290 11.86 -28.95 7.74
C ASN A 290 12.53 -27.66 8.22
N THR A 291 12.15 -26.49 7.69
CA THR A 291 12.73 -25.19 8.09
C THR A 291 11.66 -24.28 8.66
N VAL A 292 11.77 -23.98 9.95
CA VAL A 292 10.91 -23.03 10.65
C VAL A 292 11.56 -21.65 10.62
N VAL A 293 10.91 -20.68 9.97
CA VAL A 293 11.37 -19.29 9.95
C VAL A 293 10.65 -18.51 11.05
N THR A 294 11.38 -18.15 12.11
CA THR A 294 10.80 -17.53 13.32
C THR A 294 10.70 -16.01 13.24
N ASN A 295 11.48 -15.39 12.35
CA ASN A 295 11.45 -13.95 12.07
C ASN A 295 10.49 -13.57 10.93
N PHE A 296 9.71 -14.52 10.39
CA PHE A 296 8.76 -14.28 9.31
C PHE A 296 7.32 -14.40 9.83
N THR A 297 6.43 -13.53 9.35
CA THR A 297 5.01 -13.52 9.75
C THR A 297 4.16 -13.21 8.52
N ARG A 298 3.22 -14.08 8.17
CA ARG A 298 2.18 -13.77 7.17
C ARG A 298 1.04 -13.06 7.86
N VAL A 299 0.51 -12.04 7.21
CA VAL A 299 -0.75 -11.38 7.55
C VAL A 299 -1.59 -11.36 6.29
N GLU A 300 -2.66 -12.13 6.27
CA GLU A 300 -3.68 -12.00 5.24
C GLU A 300 -4.72 -10.99 5.71
N THR A 301 -5.07 -10.01 4.85
CA THR A 301 -6.10 -9.03 5.17
C THR A 301 -7.49 -9.67 5.27
N PHE A 302 -8.46 -8.89 5.72
CA PHE A 302 -9.85 -9.22 5.39
C PHE A 302 -10.05 -9.09 3.87
N GLY A 303 -11.13 -9.70 3.41
CA GLY A 303 -11.61 -9.61 2.03
C GLY A 303 -13.08 -10.01 1.99
N ASP A 304 -13.66 -10.05 0.80
CA ASP A 304 -15.06 -10.45 0.59
C ASP A 304 -15.46 -11.71 1.41
N PRO A 305 -16.57 -11.67 2.17
CA PRO A 305 -17.58 -10.61 2.22
C PRO A 305 -17.33 -9.53 3.30
N ASN A 306 -16.19 -9.55 3.99
CA ASN A 306 -15.94 -8.75 5.19
C ASN A 306 -15.20 -7.43 4.86
N VAL A 307 -15.91 -6.31 4.94
CA VAL A 307 -15.33 -4.96 4.77
C VAL A 307 -14.81 -4.46 6.12
N GLN A 308 -13.62 -4.93 6.49
CA GLN A 308 -12.94 -4.63 7.76
C GLN A 308 -11.48 -4.31 7.49
N TRP A 309 -10.77 -3.75 8.47
CA TRP A 309 -9.36 -3.39 8.30
C TRP A 309 -8.49 -3.88 9.47
N LEU A 310 -7.19 -3.95 9.23
CA LEU A 310 -6.21 -4.29 10.26
C LEU A 310 -5.37 -3.07 10.62
N ARG A 311 -5.23 -2.82 11.92
CA ARG A 311 -4.21 -1.90 12.43
C ARG A 311 -2.93 -2.69 12.71
N VAL A 312 -1.84 -2.28 12.09
CA VAL A 312 -0.51 -2.78 12.43
C VAL A 312 0.24 -1.72 13.21
N THR A 313 0.58 -2.05 14.45
CA THR A 313 1.46 -1.25 15.30
C THR A 313 2.89 -1.72 15.10
N VAL A 314 3.78 -0.82 14.73
CA VAL A 314 5.22 -1.02 14.81
C VAL A 314 5.70 -0.48 16.14
N ASP A 315 6.31 -1.32 16.98
CA ASP A 315 6.94 -0.90 18.21
C ASP A 315 8.33 -1.52 18.37
N PRO A 316 9.42 -0.73 18.25
CA PRO A 316 10.78 -1.21 18.47
C PRO A 316 11.05 -1.75 19.89
N LYS A 317 10.18 -1.50 20.87
CA LYS A 317 10.27 -2.11 22.21
C LYS A 317 9.59 -3.47 22.28
N ASN A 318 8.70 -3.79 21.36
CA ASN A 318 8.07 -5.10 21.27
C ASN A 318 9.05 -6.09 20.61
N PRO A 319 9.39 -7.23 21.25
CA PRO A 319 10.30 -8.22 20.67
C PRO A 319 9.81 -8.82 19.35
N HIS A 320 8.50 -8.75 19.06
CA HIS A 320 7.92 -9.19 17.79
C HIS A 320 7.90 -8.10 16.71
N LEU A 321 8.23 -6.84 17.07
CA LEU A 321 8.23 -5.61 16.27
C LEU A 321 6.86 -5.19 15.71
N PHE A 322 6.13 -6.11 15.12
CA PHE A 322 4.82 -5.90 14.53
C PHE A 322 3.73 -6.53 15.39
N GLU A 323 2.71 -5.74 15.70
CA GLU A 323 1.50 -6.19 16.38
C GLU A 323 0.29 -5.89 15.48
N VAL A 324 -0.53 -6.90 15.20
CA VAL A 324 -1.65 -6.80 14.28
C VAL A 324 -2.95 -6.91 15.06
N ASN A 325 -3.78 -5.88 14.97
CA ASN A 325 -5.07 -5.79 15.64
C ASN A 325 -6.18 -5.67 14.59
N LYS A 326 -7.27 -6.41 14.81
CA LYS A 326 -8.48 -6.31 13.98
C LYS A 326 -9.26 -5.07 14.37
N GLU A 327 -9.65 -4.27 13.40
CA GLU A 327 -10.52 -3.12 13.57
C GLU A 327 -11.87 -3.45 12.91
N ILE A 328 -12.86 -3.76 13.75
CA ILE A 328 -14.17 -4.25 13.30
C ILE A 328 -15.18 -3.11 13.35
N LEU A 329 -15.62 -2.67 12.18
CA LEU A 329 -16.74 -1.77 12.00
C LEU A 329 -18.03 -2.46 12.44
N PRO A 330 -18.88 -1.77 13.22
CA PRO A 330 -20.15 -2.32 13.65
C PRO A 330 -21.08 -2.61 12.46
N VAL A 331 -21.82 -3.71 12.56
CA VAL A 331 -22.97 -3.97 11.69
C VAL A 331 -24.08 -3.01 12.12
N GLU A 332 -24.54 -2.15 11.21
CA GLU A 332 -25.70 -1.26 11.44
C GLU A 332 -27.01 -1.96 11.09
#